data_AF-A0A167RCM9-F1
#
_entry.id   AF-A0A167RCM9-F1
#
_cell.length_a   1.000
_cell.length_b   1.000
_cell.length_c   1.000
_cell.angle_alpha   90.00
_cell.angle_beta   90.00
_cell.angle_gamma   90.00
#
_symmetry.space_group_name_H-M   'P 1'
#
loop_
_entity.id
_entity.type
_entity.pdbx_description
1 polymer ?
#
loop_
_entity_poly.entity_id
_entity_poly.type
_entity_poly.pdbx_seq_one_letter_code
_entity_poly.pdbx_strand_id
1 'polypeptide(L)'
;MASAREASPVLKKRKAEDVSHEARHKHKSHHSPRESSSSQQQPSTGNDEDLITEAEVIETLRGERMTTKEFLMRFRKRIKKNERNREIITELLKKVARHNVTGDPKTRTVELKPGL
;
A
#
# COMPACT_ATOMS: atom_id res chain seq x y z
N MET A 1 12.76 -63.63 27.00
CA MET A 1 13.40 -62.30 27.06
C MET A 1 12.37 -61.31 27.55
N ALA A 2 12.65 -60.66 28.68
CA ALA A 2 11.73 -59.79 29.41
C ALA A 2 12.07 -58.30 29.19
N SER A 3 11.04 -57.44 29.35
CA SER A 3 11.09 -56.02 29.79
C SER A 3 11.89 -55.01 28.95
N ALA A 4 11.55 -53.72 28.83
CA ALA A 4 10.52 -52.87 29.42
C ALA A 4 10.54 -51.49 28.69
N ARG A 5 9.41 -50.75 28.79
CA ARG A 5 9.24 -49.30 29.10
C ARG A 5 10.18 -48.29 28.40
N GLU A 6 9.67 -47.28 27.70
CA GLU A 6 9.35 -45.90 28.19
C GLU A 6 9.33 -45.02 26.91
N ALA A 7 8.73 -43.82 26.75
CA ALA A 7 8.06 -42.88 27.64
C ALA A 7 7.21 -41.90 26.79
N SER A 8 6.34 -41.21 27.50
CA SER A 8 5.22 -40.30 27.21
C SER A 8 5.42 -39.09 26.26
N PRO A 9 4.29 -38.50 25.80
CA PRO A 9 4.23 -37.26 25.01
C PRO A 9 4.40 -35.99 25.87
N VAL A 10 5.20 -35.02 25.40
CA VAL A 10 5.33 -33.68 26.03
C VAL A 10 4.44 -32.66 25.33
N LEU A 11 3.39 -32.28 26.04
CA LEU A 11 2.57 -31.09 25.84
C LEU A 11 3.41 -29.82 26.08
N LYS A 12 3.47 -28.89 25.11
CA LYS A 12 3.99 -27.53 25.34
C LYS A 12 2.87 -26.48 25.20
N LYS A 13 2.38 -26.13 26.39
CA LYS A 13 1.80 -24.88 26.91
C LYS A 13 1.52 -23.73 25.92
N ARG A 14 0.24 -23.34 25.96
CA ARG A 14 -0.35 -22.01 25.74
C ARG A 14 0.50 -20.88 26.36
N LYS A 15 0.67 -19.76 25.66
CA LYS A 15 0.90 -18.45 26.26
C LYS A 15 -0.16 -17.49 25.70
N ALA A 16 -1.18 -17.26 26.52
CA ALA A 16 -2.03 -16.08 26.40
C ALA A 16 -1.24 -14.94 27.06
N GLU A 17 -0.96 -13.87 26.32
CA GLU A 17 -0.58 -12.60 26.95
C GLU A 17 -1.84 -11.79 27.19
N ASP A 18 -2.16 -11.74 28.47
CA ASP A 18 -2.94 -10.75 29.17
C ASP A 18 -2.30 -9.37 28.99
N VAL A 19 -3.06 -8.41 28.43
CA VAL A 19 -2.81 -6.98 28.62
C VAL A 19 -4.16 -6.33 28.90
N SER A 20 -4.52 -6.34 30.18
CA SER A 20 -5.49 -5.40 30.75
C SER A 20 -4.85 -4.03 30.87
N HIS A 21 -5.47 -2.99 30.29
CA HIS A 21 -5.34 -1.63 30.78
C HIS A 21 -6.75 -1.04 30.96
N GLU A 22 -7.28 -1.22 32.16
CA GLU A 22 -8.29 -0.35 32.73
C GLU A 22 -7.67 1.04 32.97
N ALA A 23 -8.25 2.10 32.39
CA ALA A 23 -8.18 3.43 32.98
C ALA A 23 -9.39 4.25 32.54
N ARG A 24 -10.26 4.48 33.52
CA ARG A 24 -11.52 5.20 33.48
C ARG A 24 -11.24 6.70 33.38
N HIS A 25 -11.86 7.41 32.44
CA HIS A 25 -12.06 8.85 32.58
C HIS A 25 -13.53 9.19 32.30
N LYS A 26 -14.21 9.62 33.37
CA LYS A 26 -15.63 9.90 33.47
C LYS A 26 -15.79 11.35 33.94
N HIS A 27 -15.84 12.31 33.03
CA HIS A 27 -16.19 13.72 33.28
C HIS A 27 -16.66 14.29 31.93
N LYS A 28 -17.73 15.07 31.75
CA LYS A 28 -18.75 15.65 32.63
C LYS A 28 -19.82 16.19 31.66
N SER A 29 -21.09 15.89 31.92
CA SER A 29 -22.23 16.45 31.19
C SER A 29 -22.42 17.93 31.54
N HIS A 30 -22.70 18.76 30.52
CA HIS A 30 -23.44 20.04 30.50
C HIS A 30 -22.77 21.08 29.56
N HIS A 31 -23.34 21.30 28.38
CA HIS A 31 -23.82 22.64 27.98
C HIS A 31 -24.78 22.58 26.77
N SER A 32 -25.73 23.50 26.78
CA SER A 32 -26.99 23.64 26.04
C SER A 32 -26.97 23.52 24.50
N PRO A 33 -28.15 23.25 23.87
CA PRO A 33 -28.32 23.29 22.43
C PRO A 33 -28.52 24.74 21.97
N ARG A 34 -27.68 25.21 21.05
CA ARG A 34 -27.90 26.46 20.33
C ARG A 34 -27.47 26.32 18.88
N GLU A 35 -28.50 26.08 18.07
CA GLU A 35 -28.80 26.56 16.73
C GLU A 35 -27.69 26.88 15.71
N SER A 36 -28.09 26.60 14.46
CA SER A 36 -27.68 27.27 13.21
C SER A 36 -26.51 26.65 12.45
N SER A 37 -26.91 25.76 11.53
CA SER A 37 -26.65 25.89 10.11
C SER A 37 -25.28 26.46 9.70
N SER A 38 -24.33 25.57 9.45
CA SER A 38 -23.60 25.61 8.18
C SER A 38 -22.91 24.27 7.99
N SER A 39 -23.51 23.42 7.16
CA SER A 39 -22.80 22.32 6.53
C SER A 39 -21.79 22.91 5.56
N GLN A 40 -20.70 23.48 6.08
CA GLN A 40 -19.49 23.65 5.30
C GLN A 40 -18.94 22.24 5.11
N GLN A 41 -19.35 21.64 3.98
CA GLN A 41 -18.64 20.52 3.39
C GLN A 41 -17.18 20.93 3.33
N GLN A 42 -16.38 20.37 4.24
CA GLN A 42 -14.93 20.38 4.06
C GLN A 42 -14.67 19.88 2.64
N PRO A 43 -13.86 20.59 1.83
CA PRO A 43 -13.38 19.99 0.60
C PRO A 43 -12.75 18.68 1.01
N SER A 44 -13.11 17.60 0.31
CA SER A 44 -12.51 16.29 0.50
C SER A 44 -11.05 16.36 0.04
N THR A 45 -10.18 17.04 0.80
CA THR A 45 -8.72 17.04 0.69
C THR A 45 -8.19 15.73 1.25
N GLY A 46 -8.67 14.63 0.68
CA GLY A 46 -8.39 13.29 1.14
C GLY A 46 -8.21 12.40 -0.05
N ASN A 47 -6.94 12.21 -0.43
CA ASN A 47 -6.35 11.05 -1.11
C ASN A 47 -5.51 11.36 -2.35
N ASP A 48 -5.47 12.60 -2.83
CA ASP A 48 -4.63 12.98 -3.98
C ASP A 48 -3.13 13.01 -3.66
N GLU A 49 -2.73 13.28 -2.40
CA GLU A 49 -1.31 13.37 -2.02
C GLU A 49 -0.55 12.03 -2.20
N ASP A 50 -1.26 10.91 -2.12
CA ASP A 50 -0.68 9.57 -2.33
C ASP A 50 -0.72 9.11 -3.79
N LEU A 51 -1.28 9.91 -4.70
CA LEU A 51 -1.37 9.57 -6.11
C LEU A 51 -0.03 9.74 -6.84
N ILE A 52 0.27 8.78 -7.68
CA ILE A 52 1.46 8.80 -8.54
C ILE A 52 1.20 9.78 -9.67
N THR A 53 2.11 10.75 -9.83
CA THR A 53 2.01 11.77 -10.86
C THR A 53 2.83 11.41 -12.09
N GLU A 54 2.56 12.09 -13.19
CA GLU A 54 3.33 11.95 -14.44
C GLU A 54 4.82 12.25 -14.24
N ALA A 55 5.15 13.29 -13.47
CA ALA A 55 6.53 13.70 -13.22
C ALA A 55 7.34 12.58 -12.55
N GLU A 56 6.76 11.89 -11.57
CA GLU A 56 7.39 10.76 -10.87
C GLU A 56 7.67 9.59 -11.82
N VAL A 57 6.73 9.31 -12.74
CA VAL A 57 6.89 8.26 -13.76
C VAL A 57 7.98 8.63 -14.75
N ILE A 58 8.01 9.87 -15.22
CA ILE A 58 9.05 10.38 -16.12
C ILE A 58 10.41 10.32 -15.44
N GLU A 59 10.54 10.82 -14.21
CA GLU A 59 11.79 10.81 -13.46
C GLU A 59 12.32 9.38 -13.29
N THR A 60 11.44 8.43 -12.99
CA THR A 60 11.80 7.01 -12.89
C THR A 60 12.33 6.45 -14.21
N LEU A 61 11.80 6.88 -15.36
CA LEU A 61 12.17 6.37 -16.69
C LEU A 61 13.27 7.17 -17.41
N ARG A 62 13.63 8.37 -16.91
CA ARG A 62 14.54 9.32 -17.57
C ARG A 62 15.98 8.82 -17.68
N GLY A 63 16.39 7.89 -16.83
CA GLY A 63 17.78 7.42 -16.75
C GLY A 63 18.05 6.09 -17.46
N GLU A 64 17.06 5.19 -17.57
CA GLU A 64 17.31 3.84 -18.02
C GLU A 64 16.03 3.11 -18.47
N ARG A 65 16.18 2.20 -19.43
CA ARG A 65 15.15 1.22 -19.77
C ARG A 65 15.07 0.17 -18.65
N MET A 66 13.88 -0.11 -18.15
CA MET A 66 13.69 -1.11 -17.10
C MET A 66 12.54 -2.03 -17.41
N THR A 67 12.47 -3.18 -16.74
CA THR A 67 11.30 -4.05 -16.90
C THR A 67 10.07 -3.42 -16.26
N THR A 68 8.87 -3.74 -16.78
CA THR A 68 7.61 -3.32 -16.14
C THR A 68 7.54 -3.79 -14.69
N LYS A 69 8.14 -4.95 -14.39
CA LYS A 69 8.24 -5.48 -13.02
C LYS A 69 9.07 -4.56 -12.13
N GLU A 70 10.27 -4.17 -12.55
CA GLU A 70 11.15 -3.28 -11.78
C GLU A 70 10.51 -1.92 -11.58
N PHE A 71 9.88 -1.38 -12.62
CA PHE A 71 9.13 -0.13 -12.54
C PHE A 71 8.01 -0.21 -11.47
N LEU A 72 7.18 -1.25 -11.51
CA LEU A 72 6.12 -1.45 -10.51
C LEU A 72 6.67 -1.67 -9.10
N MET A 73 7.87 -2.23 -8.95
CA MET A 73 8.52 -2.39 -7.65
C MET A 73 8.89 -1.06 -7.01
N ARG A 74 9.24 -0.02 -7.79
CA ARG A 74 9.50 1.34 -7.28
C ARG A 74 8.28 1.96 -6.61
N PHE A 75 7.10 1.73 -7.21
CA PHE A 75 5.84 2.29 -6.72
C PHE A 75 5.02 1.33 -5.84
N ARG A 76 5.54 0.13 -5.55
CA ARG A 76 4.80 -0.95 -4.84
C ARG A 76 4.13 -0.48 -3.55
N LYS A 77 4.80 0.37 -2.76
CA LYS A 77 4.24 0.91 -1.51
C LYS A 77 3.04 1.81 -1.77
N ARG A 78 3.12 2.72 -2.75
CA ARG A 78 2.04 3.64 -3.13
C ARG A 78 0.86 2.92 -3.79
N ILE A 79 1.15 1.91 -4.63
CA ILE A 79 0.12 1.04 -5.22
C ILE A 79 -0.62 0.24 -4.14
N LYS A 80 0.10 -0.29 -3.14
CA LYS A 80 -0.53 -1.04 -2.03
C LYS A 80 -1.37 -0.13 -1.13
N LYS A 81 -0.97 1.13 -0.97
CA LYS A 81 -1.67 2.11 -0.13
C LYS A 81 -2.94 2.64 -0.81
N ASN A 82 -2.90 2.86 -2.12
CA ASN A 82 -4.02 3.36 -2.90
C ASN A 82 -4.13 2.59 -4.23
N GLU A 83 -5.22 1.83 -4.40
CA GLU A 83 -5.42 0.96 -5.57
C GLU A 83 -5.56 1.75 -6.88
N ARG A 84 -6.04 3.00 -6.82
CA ARG A 84 -6.16 3.90 -7.99
C ARG A 84 -4.81 4.15 -8.68
N ASN A 85 -3.72 4.07 -7.92
CA ASN A 85 -2.38 4.21 -8.48
C ASN A 85 -2.06 3.17 -9.56
N ARG A 86 -2.67 1.98 -9.49
CA ARG A 86 -2.46 0.94 -10.50
C ARG A 86 -3.03 1.36 -11.86
N GLU A 87 -4.20 1.99 -11.85
CA GLU A 87 -4.87 2.50 -13.05
C GLU A 87 -4.07 3.69 -13.59
N ILE A 88 -3.75 4.66 -12.73
CA ILE A 88 -2.99 5.86 -13.09
C ILE A 88 -1.63 5.49 -13.69
N ILE A 89 -0.87 4.57 -13.08
CA ILE A 89 0.39 4.09 -13.66
C ILE A 89 0.18 3.55 -15.06
N THR A 90 -0.87 2.76 -15.27
CA THR A 90 -1.15 2.14 -16.56
C THR A 90 -1.45 3.20 -17.63
N GLU A 91 -2.19 4.24 -17.27
CA GLU A 91 -2.48 5.39 -18.16
C GLU A 91 -1.21 6.21 -18.44
N LEU A 92 -0.45 6.54 -17.41
CA LEU A 92 0.79 7.30 -17.51
C LEU A 92 1.81 6.56 -18.38
N LEU A 93 2.01 5.25 -18.17
CA LEU A 93 2.92 4.46 -19.00
C LEU A 93 2.51 4.46 -20.48
N LYS A 94 1.21 4.43 -20.80
CA LYS A 94 0.76 4.56 -22.20
C LYS A 94 1.10 5.93 -22.79
N LYS A 95 1.00 6.99 -21.98
CA LYS A 95 1.27 8.36 -22.39
C LYS A 95 2.78 8.61 -22.56
N VAL A 96 3.58 8.33 -21.53
CA VAL A 96 5.00 8.74 -21.48
C VAL A 96 6.01 7.66 -21.84
N ALA A 97 5.64 6.37 -21.84
CA ALA A 97 6.58 5.27 -22.05
C ALA A 97 6.34 4.51 -23.37
N ARG A 98 7.41 3.95 -23.95
CA ARG A 98 7.36 2.93 -25.00
C ARG A 98 7.46 1.55 -24.37
N HIS A 99 6.61 0.64 -24.84
CA HIS A 99 6.65 -0.76 -24.44
C HIS A 99 7.42 -1.55 -25.49
N ASN A 100 8.58 -2.07 -25.11
CA ASN A 100 9.33 -2.99 -25.95
C ASN A 100 9.05 -4.42 -25.49
N VAL A 101 8.47 -5.21 -26.39
CA VAL A 101 8.35 -6.65 -26.23
C VAL A 101 9.65 -7.24 -26.79
N THR A 102 10.64 -7.38 -25.93
CA THR A 102 11.81 -8.20 -26.26
C THR A 102 11.30 -9.62 -26.47
N GLY A 103 11.85 -10.39 -27.41
CA GLY A 103 11.29 -11.67 -27.91
C GLY A 103 10.90 -12.73 -26.86
N ASP A 104 11.21 -12.52 -25.59
CA ASP A 104 10.64 -13.22 -24.44
C ASP A 104 9.33 -12.56 -23.94
N PRO A 105 8.18 -13.26 -24.00
CA PRO A 105 6.90 -12.70 -23.57
C PRO A 105 6.83 -12.34 -22.08
N LYS A 106 7.81 -12.81 -21.30
CA LYS A 106 7.93 -12.60 -19.85
C LYS A 106 8.73 -11.35 -19.48
N THR A 107 9.51 -10.79 -20.40
CA THR A 107 10.37 -9.60 -20.18
C THR A 107 9.88 -8.42 -21.02
N ARG A 108 8.77 -7.83 -20.57
CA ARG A 108 8.31 -6.53 -21.09
C ARG A 108 9.13 -5.41 -20.46
N THR A 109 9.78 -4.63 -21.32
CA THR A 109 10.58 -3.47 -20.91
C THR A 109 9.87 -2.16 -21.25
N VAL A 110 10.00 -1.18 -20.38
CA VAL A 110 9.50 0.19 -20.54
C VAL A 110 10.66 1.15 -20.61
N GLU A 111 10.59 2.08 -21.55
CA GLU A 111 11.54 3.19 -21.71
C GLU A 111 10.79 4.50 -21.91
N LEU A 112 11.39 5.64 -21.55
CA LEU A 112 10.79 6.94 -21.80
C LEU A 112 10.67 7.20 -23.31
N LYS A 113 9.53 7.75 -23.76
CA LYS A 113 9.38 8.19 -25.15
C LYS A 113 10.34 9.35 -25.44
N PRO A 114 11.05 9.33 -26.59
CA PRO A 114 11.86 10.46 -27.00
C PRO A 114 10.97 11.68 -27.24
N GLY A 115 11.33 12.83 -26.65
CA GLY A 115 10.60 14.10 -26.80
C GLY A 115 9.64 14.47 -25.65
N LEU A 116 9.65 13.71 -24.56
CA LEU A 116 9.11 14.08 -23.25
C LEU A 116 10.24 14.56 -22.34
#